data_AF-A0A7A6RD67-F1
#
_entry.id   AF-A0A7A6RD67-F1
#
_cell.length_a   1.000
_cell.length_b   1.000
_cell.length_c   1.000
_cell.angle_alpha   90.00
_cell.angle_beta   90.00
_cell.angle_gamma   90.00
#
_symmetry.space_group_name_H-M   'P 1'
#
loop_
_entity.id
_entity.type
_entity.pdbx_description
1 polymer ?
#
loop_
_entity_poly.entity_id
_entity_poly.type
_entity_poly.pdbx_seq_one_letter_code
_entity_poly.pdbx_strand_id
1 'polypeptide(L)'
;APDIVWDFRLPRVKSISASGHKFGLAPLGCGWVIWRDEEALPQELVFNVDYLGGQIGTFAINFSRPAGQVIAQYYEFLRLGREGYTKVQNASYQVA
;
A
#
# COMPACT_ATOMS: atom_id res chain seq x y z
N ALA A 1 -17.17 -7.94 -0.14
CA ALA A 1 -17.83 -7.50 -1.39
C ALA A 1 -16.80 -7.31 -2.51
N PRO A 2 -16.29 -8.40 -3.12
CA PRO A 2 -15.29 -8.32 -4.19
C PRO A 2 -15.84 -7.68 -5.49
N ASP A 3 -17.16 -7.70 -5.68
CA ASP A 3 -17.83 -7.25 -6.91
C ASP A 3 -18.02 -5.74 -6.98
N ILE A 4 -17.80 -5.01 -5.88
CA ILE A 4 -17.87 -3.55 -5.88
C ILE A 4 -16.70 -3.00 -6.70
N VAL A 5 -17.03 -2.20 -7.72
CA VAL A 5 -16.05 -1.53 -8.57
C VAL A 5 -15.75 -0.15 -7.99
N TRP A 6 -14.57 -0.01 -7.38
CA TRP A 6 -14.13 1.25 -6.76
C TRP A 6 -12.65 1.57 -7.04
N ASP A 7 -11.86 0.58 -7.46
CA ASP A 7 -10.41 0.66 -7.63
C ASP A 7 -10.01 1.10 -9.06
N PHE A 8 -8.79 0.77 -9.49
CA PHE A 8 -8.26 1.11 -10.82
C PHE A 8 -9.06 0.54 -12.00
N ARG A 9 -10.04 -0.35 -11.77
CA ARG A 9 -11.05 -0.71 -12.78
C ARG A 9 -11.84 0.50 -13.28
N LEU A 10 -11.99 1.56 -12.48
CA LEU A 10 -12.59 2.83 -12.89
C LEU A 10 -11.54 3.73 -13.57
N PRO A 11 -11.64 4.07 -14.87
CA PRO A 11 -10.56 4.76 -15.61
C PRO A 11 -10.14 6.12 -15.02
N ARG A 12 -11.05 6.79 -14.30
CA ARG A 12 -10.80 8.09 -13.66
C ARG A 12 -10.03 8.02 -12.35
N VAL A 13 -9.87 6.84 -11.74
CA VAL A 13 -9.07 6.68 -10.52
C VAL A 13 -7.59 6.72 -10.89
N LYS A 14 -6.87 7.76 -10.45
CA LYS A 14 -5.44 7.97 -10.79
C LYS A 14 -4.47 7.54 -9.70
N SER A 15 -4.92 7.53 -8.45
CA SER A 15 -4.16 7.00 -7.32
C SER A 15 -5.10 6.47 -6.24
N ILE A 16 -4.60 5.56 -5.42
CA ILE A 16 -5.29 4.98 -4.27
C ILE A 16 -4.33 4.99 -3.10
N SER A 17 -4.80 5.43 -1.94
CA SER A 17 -4.08 5.29 -0.68
C SER A 17 -4.80 4.32 0.25
N ALA A 18 -4.03 3.60 1.05
CA ALA A 18 -4.54 2.67 2.05
C ALA A 18 -3.66 2.68 3.28
N SER A 19 -4.29 2.64 4.46
CA SER A 19 -3.55 2.52 5.72
C SER A 19 -3.33 1.05 6.05
N GLY A 20 -2.08 0.58 5.98
CA GLY A 20 -1.71 -0.77 6.39
C GLY A 20 -2.04 -1.04 7.86
N HIS A 21 -1.89 -0.01 8.70
CA HIS A 21 -2.22 -0.08 10.14
C HIS A 21 -3.72 0.00 10.49
N LYS A 22 -4.61 -0.09 9.49
CA LYS A 22 -6.06 -0.25 9.70
C LYS A 22 -6.43 -1.70 9.39
N PHE A 23 -7.24 -1.90 8.36
CA PHE A 23 -7.64 -3.24 7.89
C PHE A 23 -6.51 -4.01 7.19
N GLY A 24 -5.34 -3.40 7.00
CA GLY A 24 -4.13 -4.11 6.55
C GLY A 24 -3.44 -4.93 7.67
N LEU A 25 -3.85 -4.74 8.92
CA LEU A 25 -3.39 -5.48 10.12
C LEU A 25 -1.92 -5.24 10.52
N ALA A 26 -1.22 -4.31 9.87
CA ALA A 26 0.14 -3.95 10.26
C ALA A 26 0.18 -3.08 11.53
N PRO A 27 1.33 -2.96 12.21
CA PRO A 27 1.49 -2.03 13.33
C PRO A 27 1.38 -0.56 12.90
N LEU A 28 1.05 0.30 13.86
CA LEU A 28 0.94 1.76 13.68
C LEU A 28 2.18 2.34 12.97
N GLY A 29 1.93 3.11 11.90
CA GLY A 29 2.98 3.71 11.08
C GLY A 29 3.10 3.14 9.66
N CYS A 30 2.33 2.11 9.29
CA CYS A 30 2.30 1.58 7.91
C CYS A 30 1.20 2.22 7.05
N GLY A 31 1.56 2.76 5.89
CA GLY A 31 0.63 3.27 4.89
C GLY A 31 1.19 3.10 3.47
N TRP A 32 0.28 3.03 2.50
CA TRP A 32 0.59 2.80 1.10
C TRP A 32 -0.13 3.83 0.23
N VAL A 33 0.52 4.20 -0.87
CA VAL A 33 -0.08 4.93 -1.98
C VAL A 33 0.41 4.27 -3.26
N ILE A 34 -0.50 4.10 -4.21
CA ILE A 34 -0.24 3.51 -5.52
C ILE A 34 -0.81 4.47 -6.56
N TRP A 35 -0.04 4.75 -7.60
CA TRP A 35 -0.48 5.48 -8.79
C TRP A 35 -0.83 4.49 -9.89
N ARG A 36 -1.79 4.87 -10.75
CA ARG A 36 -2.22 4.03 -11.88
C ARG A 36 -1.09 3.76 -12.86
N ASP A 37 -0.38 4.83 -13.21
CA ASP A 37 0.62 4.90 -14.26
C ASP A 37 1.65 5.98 -13.89
N GLU A 38 2.78 6.01 -14.60
CA GLU A 38 3.86 6.98 -14.35
C GLU A 38 3.40 8.42 -14.58
N GLU A 39 2.50 8.66 -15.55
CA GLU A 39 1.94 9.98 -15.85
C GLU A 39 1.13 10.56 -14.68
N ALA A 40 0.55 9.70 -13.83
CA ALA A 40 -0.19 10.12 -12.65
C ALA A 40 0.72 10.61 -11.50
N LEU A 41 2.04 10.44 -11.60
CA LEU A 41 3.03 10.96 -10.64
C LEU A 41 3.99 11.93 -11.35
N PRO A 42 3.84 13.26 -11.16
CA PRO A 42 4.73 14.24 -11.76
C PRO A 42 6.19 13.99 -11.40
N GLN A 43 7.06 13.91 -12.41
CA GLN A 43 8.46 13.51 -12.25
C GLN A 43 9.28 14.52 -11.43
N GLU A 44 8.89 15.80 -11.44
CA GLU A 44 9.50 16.85 -10.64
C GLU A 44 9.32 16.64 -9.12
N LEU A 45 8.43 15.74 -8.71
CA LEU A 45 8.23 15.37 -7.32
C LEU A 45 9.09 14.16 -6.90
N VAL A 46 9.73 13.48 -7.85
CA VAL A 46 10.52 12.28 -7.62
C VAL A 46 11.99 12.66 -7.49
N PHE A 47 12.62 12.22 -6.40
CA PHE A 47 14.05 12.38 -6.18
C PHE A 47 14.77 11.08 -6.54
N ASN A 48 15.85 11.14 -7.29
CA ASN A 48 16.65 9.95 -7.62
C ASN A 48 17.72 9.72 -6.56
N VAL A 49 17.84 8.49 -6.08
CA VAL A 49 18.88 8.04 -5.14
C VAL A 49 19.69 6.90 -5.73
N ASP A 50 20.98 6.87 -5.43
CA ASP A 50 21.88 5.83 -5.95
C ASP A 50 21.62 4.48 -5.26
N TYR A 51 21.46 3.44 -6.06
CA TYR A 51 21.22 2.08 -5.58
C TYR A 51 21.82 1.04 -6.54
N LEU A 52 22.73 0.21 -6.03
CA LEU A 52 23.41 -0.88 -6.76
C LEU A 52 24.06 -0.46 -8.09
N GLY A 53 24.60 0.76 -8.17
CA GLY A 53 25.23 1.29 -9.39
C GLY A 53 24.26 1.92 -10.40
N GLY A 54 22.96 1.89 -10.12
CA GLY A 54 21.93 2.66 -10.82
C GLY A 54 21.27 3.69 -9.92
N GLN A 55 20.12 4.21 -10.35
CA GLN A 55 19.30 5.13 -9.56
C GLN A 55 17.87 4.60 -9.43
N ILE A 56 17.26 4.86 -8.28
CA ILE A 56 15.84 4.58 -8.01
C ILE A 56 15.13 5.88 -7.60
N GLY A 57 13.94 6.09 -8.13
CA GLY A 57 13.08 7.20 -7.75
C GLY A 57 12.47 7.00 -6.37
N THR A 58 12.59 8.01 -5.52
CA THR A 58 11.90 8.09 -4.23
C THR A 58 10.91 9.26 -4.22
N PHE A 59 9.70 8.98 -3.75
CA PHE A 59 8.66 9.96 -3.52
C PHE A 59 8.21 9.83 -2.06
N ALA A 60 8.66 10.73 -1.20
CA ALA A 60 8.35 10.72 0.22
C ALA A 60 8.52 12.10 0.84
N ILE A 61 7.68 12.42 1.84
CA ILE A 61 7.88 13.58 2.72
C ILE A 61 8.91 13.27 3.81
N ASN A 62 8.88 12.03 4.32
CA ASN A 62 9.80 11.58 5.37
C ASN A 62 11.05 10.95 4.75
N PHE A 63 12.21 11.17 5.37
CA PHE A 63 13.46 10.49 5.02
C PHE A 63 13.64 9.23 5.87
N SER A 64 14.51 9.29 6.88
CA SER A 64 14.70 8.18 7.83
C SER A 64 13.41 7.84 8.56
N ARG A 65 13.00 6.58 8.48
CA ARG A 65 11.78 6.06 9.11
C ARG A 65 11.96 4.59 9.50
N PRO A 66 11.23 4.09 10.52
CA PRO A 66 11.30 2.69 10.90
C PRO A 66 10.74 1.79 9.78
N ALA A 67 11.46 0.70 9.49
CA ALA A 67 11.05 -0.29 8.48
C ALA A 67 10.23 -1.46 9.08
N GLY A 68 10.16 -1.57 10.41
CA GLY A 68 9.52 -2.71 11.09
C GLY A 68 8.07 -2.91 10.67
N GLN A 69 7.31 -1.82 10.49
CA GLN A 69 5.92 -1.89 10.07
C GLN A 69 5.75 -2.31 8.60
N VAL A 70 6.71 -1.97 7.74
CA VAL A 70 6.74 -2.43 6.34
C VAL A 70 7.01 -3.94 6.30
N ILE A 71 7.96 -4.42 7.10
CA ILE A 71 8.29 -5.85 7.23
C ILE A 71 7.09 -6.63 7.80
N ALA A 72 6.44 -6.10 8.84
CA ALA A 72 5.26 -6.73 9.41
C ALA A 72 4.10 -6.81 8.40
N GLN A 73 3.86 -5.75 7.61
CA GLN A 73 2.86 -5.79 6.55
C GLN A 73 3.17 -6.88 5.51
N TYR A 74 4.45 -7.02 5.13
CA TYR A 74 4.89 -8.09 4.22
C TYR A 74 4.68 -9.48 4.81
N TYR A 75 4.97 -9.65 6.11
CA TYR A 75 4.64 -10.88 6.84
C TYR A 75 3.15 -11.19 6.78
N GLU A 76 2.25 -10.23 7.03
CA GLU A 76 0.80 -10.47 6.99
C GLU A 76 0.33 -10.89 5.59
N PHE A 77 0.89 -10.30 4.53
CA PHE A 77 0.59 -10.74 3.15
C PHE A 77 0.95 -12.20 2.92
N LEU A 78 2.12 -12.66 3.39
CA LEU A 78 2.55 -14.05 3.25
C LEU A 78 1.77 -15.00 4.18
N ARG A 79 1.54 -14.57 5.43
CA ARG A 79 0.95 -15.39 6.47
C ARG A 79 -0.54 -15.62 6.25
N LEU A 80 -1.27 -14.59 5.85
CA LEU A 80 -2.71 -14.66 5.67
C LEU A 80 -3.08 -14.96 4.22
N GLY A 81 -2.40 -14.32 3.27
CA GLY A 81 -2.80 -14.33 1.88
C GLY A 81 -4.25 -13.86 1.70
N ARG A 82 -4.81 -14.05 0.50
CA ARG A 82 -6.17 -13.61 0.21
C ARG A 82 -7.23 -14.31 1.05
N GLU A 83 -7.04 -15.60 1.34
CA GLU A 83 -7.97 -16.38 2.15
C GLU A 83 -8.00 -15.89 3.60
N GLY A 84 -6.84 -15.71 4.23
CA GLY A 84 -6.75 -15.24 5.61
C GLY A 84 -7.34 -13.84 5.78
N TYR A 85 -7.00 -12.91 4.88
CA TYR A 85 -7.63 -11.58 4.90
C TYR A 85 -9.14 -11.68 4.72
N THR A 86 -9.64 -12.49 3.79
CA THR A 86 -11.09 -12.68 3.59
C THR A 86 -11.78 -13.17 4.87
N LYS A 87 -11.19 -14.15 5.56
CA LYS A 87 -11.72 -14.68 6.83
C LYS A 87 -11.77 -13.61 7.91
N VAL A 88 -10.67 -12.87 8.10
CA VAL A 88 -10.59 -11.80 9.12
C VAL A 88 -11.63 -10.72 8.85
N GLN A 89 -11.69 -10.21 7.61
CA GLN A 89 -12.62 -9.13 7.27
C GLN A 89 -14.09 -9.57 7.35
N ASN A 90 -14.40 -10.80 6.92
CA ASN A 90 -15.75 -11.34 7.07
C ASN A 90 -16.13 -11.49 8.54
N ALA A 91 -15.23 -11.98 9.40
CA ALA A 91 -15.49 -12.07 10.83
C ALA A 91 -15.77 -10.68 11.44
N SER A 92 -15.01 -9.64 11.08
CA SER A 92 -15.30 -8.26 11.50
C SER A 92 -16.66 -7.77 11.02
N TYR A 93 -17.06 -8.10 9.79
CA TYR A 93 -18.36 -7.71 9.24
C TYR A 93 -19.55 -8.39 9.94
N GLN A 94 -19.39 -9.64 10.42
CA GLN A 94 -20.47 -10.36 11.11
C GLN A 94 -20.75 -9.85 12.52
N VAL A 95 -19.77 -9.19 13.15
CA VAL A 95 -19.91 -8.64 14.51
C VAL A 95 -20.45 -7.20 14.49
N ALA A 96 -20.30 -6.50 13.36
CA ALA A 96 -20.81 -5.15 13.14
C ALA A 96 -22.32 -5.16 12.80
#